data_AF-A0A4Z2CF88-F1
#
_entry.id   AF-A0A4Z2CF88-F1
#
_cell.length_a   1.000
_cell.length_b   1.000
_cell.length_c   1.000
_cell.angle_alpha   90.00
_cell.angle_beta   90.00
_cell.angle_gamma   90.00
#
_symmetry.space_group_name_H-M   'P 1'
#
loop_
_entity.id
_entity.type
_entity.pdbx_description
1 polymer ?
#
loop_
_entity_poly.entity_id
_entity_poly.type
_entity_poly.pdbx_seq_one_letter_code
_entity_poly.pdbx_strand_id
1 'polypeptide(L)'
;MHVFHDDLLPAFYTMKQFLDSDEDARLVFMEGWEEGPHFELYRLLSNKQPLLKEQLRNFGKLMCFTKSYIGLSKMTTWYQYGFVQPQGPKANILVSGNEIRHFAKVLMEKMNITRAAGGEKDEGNAEDEKTKDEYIVVFSRSTTRLILNEAELIMALAQEFQMRVVTVSLEEQSFPSIVQVISGASMLVSMHGAQLITSLFLPPGAVVVELYPFAVNPDQYTPYRTLASLPGMDLHYIPWRNTEEENTVTHPDRPWEQGGIAHLEKEEQERIMASKDVPRHLCCRNPEWLFRIYQDTLVDIPSFLEVLQEGVKAKPLLKKSKLSSTLHPGRVRDPQCQTSVQTSNEAKLTVSWQIPWNLKYLKVREVKYEVWIQEQGENTYMPYILPQQNYTFSDNIKPFTTYLVWVRCIFNKNLLGPFADVLMCRT
;
A
#
# COMPACT_ATOMS: atom_id res chain seq x y z
N MET A 1 8.92 1.09 -5.29
CA MET A 1 7.90 0.05 -5.04
C MET A 1 7.99 -0.45 -3.60
N HIS A 2 8.99 -1.27 -3.25
CA HIS A 2 9.12 -1.90 -1.92
C HIS A 2 8.96 -0.96 -0.73
N VAL A 3 9.71 0.16 -0.70
CA VAL A 3 9.61 1.15 0.39
C VAL A 3 8.17 1.65 0.62
N PHE A 4 7.37 1.80 -0.43
CA PHE A 4 5.98 2.22 -0.29
C PHE A 4 5.05 1.07 0.07
N HIS A 5 5.13 -0.02 -0.67
CA HIS A 5 4.21 -1.15 -0.55
C HIS A 5 4.44 -1.98 0.71
N ASP A 6 5.71 -2.28 1.02
CA ASP A 6 6.10 -3.20 2.09
C ASP A 6 6.34 -2.48 3.43
N ASP A 7 6.71 -1.19 3.39
CA ASP A 7 7.13 -0.46 4.59
C ASP A 7 6.23 0.73 4.93
N LEU A 8 6.23 1.80 4.12
CA LEU A 8 5.56 3.08 4.47
C LEU A 8 4.04 2.94 4.61
N LEU A 9 3.36 2.26 3.68
CA LEU A 9 1.91 2.05 3.76
C LEU A 9 1.54 1.19 4.98
N PRO A 10 2.14 -0.01 5.17
CA PRO A 10 1.96 -0.80 6.38
C PRO A 10 2.25 -0.02 7.66
N ALA A 11 3.33 0.77 7.72
CA ALA A 11 3.68 1.58 8.88
C ALA A 11 2.63 2.65 9.16
N PHE A 12 2.25 3.44 8.16
CA PHE A 12 1.21 4.47 8.27
C PHE A 12 -0.11 3.88 8.79
N TYR A 13 -0.55 2.75 8.25
CA TYR A 13 -1.80 2.11 8.68
C TYR A 13 -1.71 1.49 10.06
N THR A 14 -0.57 0.86 10.40
CA THR A 14 -0.34 0.33 11.75
C THR A 14 -0.41 1.46 12.76
N MET A 15 0.18 2.61 12.46
CA MET A 15 0.15 3.76 13.35
C MET A 15 -1.29 4.27 13.54
N LYS A 16 -2.04 4.49 12.46
CA LYS A 16 -3.45 4.90 12.52
C LYS A 16 -4.36 3.92 13.25
N GLN A 17 -4.07 2.62 13.19
CA GLN A 17 -4.91 1.58 13.80
C GLN A 17 -4.74 1.51 15.32
N PHE A 18 -3.52 1.70 15.81
CA PHE A 18 -3.16 1.38 17.20
C PHE A 18 -2.79 2.58 18.06
N LEU A 19 -2.54 3.74 17.46
CA LEU A 19 -2.13 4.94 18.18
C LEU A 19 -3.27 5.95 18.20
N ASP A 20 -3.56 6.46 19.41
CA ASP A 20 -4.61 7.47 19.61
C ASP A 20 -4.23 8.83 18.97
N SER A 21 -2.94 9.07 18.71
CA SER A 21 -2.41 10.22 17.99
C SER A 21 -1.09 9.89 17.28
N ASP A 22 -0.94 10.35 16.03
CA ASP A 22 0.29 10.21 15.24
C ASP A 22 1.45 11.04 15.81
N GLU A 23 1.15 12.11 16.56
CA GLU A 23 2.17 13.07 17.04
C GLU A 23 3.10 12.49 18.10
N ASP A 24 2.65 11.44 18.80
CA ASP A 24 3.40 10.85 19.91
C ASP A 24 4.16 9.57 19.57
N ALA A 25 3.92 9.02 18.38
CA ALA A 25 4.51 7.78 17.95
C ALA A 25 5.95 7.98 17.45
N ARG A 26 6.81 6.98 17.64
CA ARG A 26 8.18 7.00 17.12
C ARG A 26 8.47 5.68 16.42
N LEU A 27 8.96 5.74 15.19
CA LEU A 27 9.43 4.57 14.48
C LEU A 27 10.77 4.12 15.04
N VAL A 28 10.94 2.82 15.23
CA VAL A 28 12.20 2.22 15.71
C VAL A 28 12.57 1.06 14.79
N PHE A 29 13.71 1.17 14.13
CA PHE A 29 14.24 0.17 13.21
C PHE A 29 15.21 -0.76 13.94
N MET A 30 14.77 -2.00 14.17
CA MET A 30 15.51 -3.00 14.95
C MET A 30 16.34 -3.98 14.10
N GLU A 31 16.35 -3.81 12.78
CA GLU A 31 17.06 -4.69 11.84
C GLU A 31 18.57 -4.50 11.88
N GLY A 32 19.04 -3.28 12.20
CA GLY A 32 20.47 -2.95 12.29
C GLY A 32 21.07 -2.33 11.02
N TRP A 33 20.25 -1.99 10.04
CA TRP A 33 20.68 -1.22 8.86
C TRP A 33 20.86 0.27 9.18
N GLU A 34 21.74 0.92 8.42
CA GLU A 34 21.93 2.37 8.44
C GLU A 34 20.81 3.10 7.68
N GLU A 35 20.81 4.44 7.72
CA GLU A 35 19.86 5.26 6.95
C GLU A 35 20.04 5.00 5.44
N GLY A 36 19.03 4.38 4.82
CA GLY A 36 19.01 4.13 3.38
C GLY A 36 18.61 5.36 2.56
N PRO A 37 18.66 5.29 1.21
CA PRO A 37 18.38 6.42 0.32
C PRO A 37 16.97 7.02 0.43
N HIS A 38 16.04 6.36 1.10
CA HIS A 38 14.64 6.78 1.23
C HIS A 38 14.26 7.03 2.70
N PHE A 39 15.25 7.15 3.60
CA PHE A 39 15.02 7.30 5.03
C PHE A 39 14.16 8.52 5.38
N GLU A 40 14.31 9.62 4.63
CA GLU A 40 13.51 10.84 4.78
C GLU A 40 12.01 10.60 4.67
N LEU A 41 11.57 9.62 3.87
CA LEU A 41 10.14 9.32 3.74
C LEU A 41 9.53 8.79 5.03
N TYR A 42 10.31 8.05 5.83
CA TYR A 42 9.87 7.55 7.13
C TYR A 42 9.74 8.69 8.16
N ARG A 43 10.56 9.74 8.04
CA ARG A 43 10.46 10.94 8.88
C ARG A 43 9.16 11.71 8.64
N LEU A 44 8.50 11.52 7.49
CA LEU A 44 7.20 12.14 7.22
C LEU A 44 6.04 11.51 8.01
N LEU A 45 6.21 10.27 8.52
CA LEU A 45 5.16 9.54 9.22
C LEU A 45 4.95 9.99 10.67
N SER A 46 5.95 10.63 11.29
CA SER A 46 5.86 11.12 12.67
C SER A 46 6.66 12.41 12.87
N ASN A 47 6.23 13.24 13.83
CA ASN A 47 6.99 14.42 14.26
C ASN A 47 8.25 14.05 15.07
N LYS A 48 8.39 12.78 15.50
CA LYS A 48 9.57 12.28 16.22
C LYS A 48 10.52 11.60 15.24
N GLN A 49 11.82 11.93 15.36
CA GLN A 49 12.87 11.28 14.59
C GLN A 49 12.84 9.75 14.78
N PRO A 50 12.81 8.97 13.69
CA PRO A 50 12.97 7.53 13.78
C PRO A 50 14.30 7.15 14.43
N LEU A 51 14.32 6.07 15.21
CA LEU A 51 15.53 5.57 15.84
C LEU A 51 16.02 4.30 15.16
N LEU A 52 17.33 4.24 14.94
CA LEU A 52 18.02 3.03 14.51
C LEU A 52 18.53 2.24 15.72
N LYS A 53 18.60 0.91 15.58
CA LYS A 53 19.12 0.00 16.61
C LYS A 53 20.45 0.45 17.21
N GLU A 54 21.39 0.90 16.37
CA GLU A 54 22.71 1.34 16.84
C GLU A 54 22.65 2.61 17.70
N GLN A 55 21.72 3.52 17.39
CA GLN A 55 21.52 4.74 18.17
C GLN A 55 20.98 4.43 19.58
N LEU A 56 20.24 3.33 19.76
CA LEU A 56 19.71 2.92 21.07
C LEU A 56 20.81 2.67 22.10
N ARG A 57 22.02 2.27 21.66
CA ARG A 57 23.18 2.04 22.55
C ARG A 57 23.62 3.30 23.29
N ASN A 58 23.33 4.47 22.74
CA ASN A 58 23.74 5.76 23.30
C ASN A 58 22.80 6.26 24.41
N PHE A 59 21.62 5.63 24.60
CA PHE A 59 20.61 6.06 25.57
C PHE A 59 20.73 5.38 26.94
N GLY A 60 21.77 4.58 27.15
CA GLY A 60 22.05 3.88 28.41
C GLY A 60 21.76 2.38 28.37
N LYS A 61 21.83 1.73 29.54
CA LYS A 61 21.71 0.26 29.65
C LYS A 61 20.27 -0.27 29.48
N LEU A 62 19.27 0.56 29.74
CA LEU A 62 17.85 0.18 29.73
C LEU A 62 17.03 1.31 29.11
N MET A 63 16.19 0.96 28.13
CA MET A 63 15.21 1.87 27.55
C MET A 63 13.81 1.27 27.77
N CYS A 64 12.91 2.06 28.37
CA CYS A 64 11.54 1.65 28.65
C CYS A 64 10.57 2.39 27.72
N PHE A 65 9.65 1.64 27.12
CA PHE A 65 8.53 2.19 26.34
C PHE A 65 7.24 1.96 27.12
N THR A 66 6.38 2.98 27.19
CA THR A 66 5.06 2.86 27.85
C THR A 66 4.12 1.95 27.07
N LYS A 67 4.19 1.99 25.73
CA LYS A 67 3.53 1.08 24.80
C LYS A 67 4.47 0.83 23.61
N SER A 68 4.50 -0.39 23.10
CA SER A 68 5.26 -0.75 21.91
C SER A 68 4.44 -1.69 21.03
N TYR A 69 4.41 -1.42 19.73
CA TYR A 69 3.84 -2.29 18.72
C TYR A 69 4.97 -2.84 17.87
N ILE A 70 5.08 -4.17 17.79
CA ILE A 70 6.15 -4.85 17.07
C ILE A 70 5.58 -5.48 15.80
N GLY A 71 6.21 -5.15 14.67
CA GLY A 71 5.79 -5.58 13.34
C GLY A 71 4.81 -4.62 12.67
N LEU A 72 4.66 -4.79 11.35
CA LEU A 72 3.79 -3.97 10.52
C LEU A 72 2.57 -4.77 10.07
N SER A 73 1.41 -4.12 10.03
CA SER A 73 0.20 -4.68 9.44
C SER A 73 0.36 -4.84 7.92
N LYS A 74 0.35 -6.08 7.43
CA LYS A 74 0.39 -6.37 5.99
C LYS A 74 -0.96 -6.17 5.28
N MET A 75 -1.97 -5.62 5.97
CA MET A 75 -3.32 -5.41 5.43
C MET A 75 -3.32 -4.55 4.16
N THR A 76 -2.38 -3.60 4.07
CA THR A 76 -2.26 -2.64 2.96
C THR A 76 -1.50 -3.16 1.74
N THR A 77 -0.98 -4.39 1.78
CA THR A 77 -0.21 -4.98 0.68
C THR A 77 -1.15 -5.69 -0.30
N TRP A 78 -0.95 -5.47 -1.60
CA TRP A 78 -1.77 -6.03 -2.68
C TRP A 78 -1.02 -7.01 -3.59
N TYR A 79 0.31 -6.99 -3.56
CA TYR A 79 1.16 -7.79 -4.45
C TYR A 79 2.16 -8.64 -3.66
N GLN A 80 2.59 -9.77 -4.22
CA GLN A 80 3.69 -10.57 -3.69
C GLN A 80 4.74 -10.81 -4.79
N TYR A 81 6.02 -10.70 -4.43
CA TYR A 81 7.12 -10.67 -5.40
C TYR A 81 7.72 -12.04 -5.70
N GLY A 82 7.16 -13.08 -5.12
CA GLY A 82 7.47 -14.44 -5.47
C GLY A 82 8.68 -15.07 -4.76
N PHE A 83 8.81 -14.81 -3.46
CA PHE A 83 9.84 -15.46 -2.63
C PHE A 83 9.61 -16.96 -2.42
N VAL A 84 8.35 -17.43 -2.48
CA VAL A 84 7.97 -18.83 -2.23
C VAL A 84 7.22 -19.46 -3.41
N GLN A 85 6.50 -18.65 -4.18
CA GLN A 85 5.75 -19.02 -5.38
C GLN A 85 6.01 -17.97 -6.46
N PRO A 86 5.69 -18.15 -7.74
CA PRO A 86 5.85 -17.07 -8.72
C PRO A 86 5.08 -15.81 -8.33
N GLN A 87 5.62 -14.64 -8.67
CA GLN A 87 5.04 -13.34 -8.30
C GLN A 87 3.63 -13.12 -8.87
N GLY A 88 2.86 -12.24 -8.22
CA GLY A 88 1.50 -11.93 -8.65
C GLY A 88 0.66 -11.24 -7.58
N PRO A 89 -0.62 -10.94 -7.87
CA PRO A 89 -1.56 -10.40 -6.89
C PRO A 89 -1.69 -11.32 -5.67
N LYS A 90 -1.91 -10.75 -4.49
CA LYS A 90 -2.23 -11.56 -3.30
C LYS A 90 -3.64 -12.13 -3.43
N ALA A 91 -3.86 -13.34 -2.92
CA ALA A 91 -5.17 -14.01 -3.01
C ALA A 91 -6.28 -13.26 -2.24
N ASN A 92 -5.94 -12.66 -1.09
CA ASN A 92 -6.87 -11.93 -0.22
C ASN A 92 -6.39 -10.49 -0.04
N ILE A 93 -6.67 -9.63 -1.02
CA ILE A 93 -6.37 -8.20 -0.96
C ILE A 93 -7.43 -7.54 -0.06
N LEU A 94 -7.00 -7.01 1.09
CA LEU A 94 -7.88 -6.33 2.05
C LEU A 94 -7.92 -4.81 1.86
N VAL A 95 -6.91 -4.26 1.18
CA VAL A 95 -6.77 -2.84 0.92
C VAL A 95 -7.62 -2.42 -0.27
N SER A 96 -8.23 -1.23 -0.18
CA SER A 96 -8.87 -0.55 -1.31
C SER A 96 -8.06 0.67 -1.73
N GLY A 97 -8.38 1.21 -2.89
CA GLY A 97 -7.78 2.47 -3.34
C GLY A 97 -8.10 3.65 -2.42
N ASN A 98 -9.16 3.59 -1.62
CA ASN A 98 -9.44 4.65 -0.63
C ASN A 98 -8.32 4.75 0.40
N GLU A 99 -7.83 3.61 0.90
CA GLU A 99 -6.73 3.60 1.86
C GLU A 99 -5.45 4.15 1.26
N ILE A 100 -5.15 3.71 0.04
CA ILE A 100 -3.99 4.16 -0.72
C ILE A 100 -4.04 5.67 -0.99
N ARG A 101 -5.21 6.18 -1.42
CA ARG A 101 -5.41 7.60 -1.71
C ARG A 101 -5.34 8.46 -0.45
N HIS A 102 -5.82 7.94 0.70
CA HIS A 102 -5.67 8.62 1.97
C HIS A 102 -4.20 8.77 2.36
N PHE A 103 -3.43 7.68 2.30
CA PHE A 103 -1.98 7.71 2.52
C PHE A 103 -1.28 8.71 1.58
N ALA A 104 -1.57 8.65 0.27
CA ALA A 104 -0.96 9.55 -0.71
C ALA A 104 -1.28 11.02 -0.40
N LYS A 105 -2.53 11.33 0.00
CA LYS A 105 -2.94 12.68 0.42
C LYS A 105 -2.14 13.17 1.61
N VAL A 106 -2.05 12.38 2.68
CA VAL A 106 -1.32 12.77 3.90
C VAL A 106 0.17 12.98 3.60
N LEU A 107 0.77 12.12 2.78
CA LEU A 107 2.19 12.26 2.43
C LEU A 107 2.44 13.52 1.60
N MET A 108 1.56 13.84 0.65
CA MET A 108 1.63 15.10 -0.11
C MET A 108 1.51 16.32 0.81
N GLU A 109 0.58 16.32 1.77
CA GLU A 109 0.44 17.38 2.77
C GLU A 109 1.72 17.55 3.59
N LYS A 110 2.32 16.46 4.06
CA LYS A 110 3.61 16.47 4.80
C LYS A 110 4.80 16.94 3.95
N MET A 111 4.71 16.84 2.63
CA MET A 111 5.69 17.36 1.68
C MET A 111 5.38 18.79 1.20
N ASN A 112 4.36 19.45 1.76
CA ASN A 112 3.85 20.77 1.32
C ASN A 112 3.42 20.81 -0.16
N ILE A 113 2.97 19.69 -0.69
CA ILE A 113 2.49 19.57 -2.07
C ILE A 113 1.01 19.91 -2.07
N THR A 114 0.68 21.07 -2.65
CA THR A 114 -0.71 21.44 -2.90
C THR A 114 -1.11 20.96 -4.28
N ARG A 115 -2.25 20.27 -4.34
CA ARG A 115 -2.92 20.06 -5.63
C ARG A 115 -3.40 21.43 -6.08
N ALA A 116 -3.00 21.87 -7.28
CA ALA A 116 -3.63 23.02 -7.91
C ALA A 116 -5.15 22.78 -7.87
N ALA A 117 -5.88 23.70 -7.23
CA ALA A 117 -7.27 23.53 -6.83
C ALA A 117 -8.11 22.93 -7.97
N GLY A 118 -8.63 21.73 -7.74
CA GLY A 118 -9.39 20.99 -8.74
C GLY A 118 -9.90 19.69 -8.15
N GLY A 119 -10.85 19.80 -7.22
CA GLY A 119 -11.41 18.62 -6.56
C GLY A 119 -12.47 18.84 -5.47
N GLU A 120 -12.71 20.06 -5.00
CA GLU A 120 -13.93 20.39 -4.26
C GLU A 120 -14.71 21.39 -5.12
N LYS A 121 -15.74 20.89 -5.79
CA LYS A 121 -16.75 21.75 -6.41
C LYS A 121 -17.55 22.38 -5.28
N ASP A 122 -17.20 23.59 -4.87
CA ASP A 122 -18.19 24.49 -4.30
C ASP A 122 -19.21 24.78 -5.42
N GLU A 123 -20.47 24.46 -5.13
CA GLU A 123 -21.60 24.72 -6.00
C GLU A 123 -21.82 26.24 -6.08
N GLY A 124 -21.26 26.88 -7.11
CA GLY A 124 -21.60 28.27 -7.40
C GLY A 124 -20.56 29.02 -8.22
N ASN A 125 -20.42 28.67 -9.51
CA ASN A 125 -20.30 29.62 -10.64
C ASN A 125 -19.78 28.86 -11.87
N ALA A 126 -20.64 28.78 -12.89
CA ALA A 126 -20.45 28.00 -14.11
C ALA A 126 -19.91 28.83 -15.28
N GLU A 127 -19.06 29.84 -15.03
CA GLU A 127 -18.71 30.82 -16.08
C GLU A 127 -17.21 31.11 -16.25
N ASP A 128 -16.30 30.31 -15.69
CA ASP A 128 -14.86 30.38 -16.02
C ASP A 128 -14.23 28.98 -16.05
N GLU A 129 -14.62 28.14 -17.02
CA GLU A 129 -13.83 26.96 -17.40
C GLU A 129 -12.55 27.42 -18.12
N LYS A 130 -11.58 27.93 -17.37
CA LYS A 130 -10.19 27.85 -17.80
C LYS A 130 -9.88 26.36 -17.93
N THR A 131 -9.77 25.90 -19.18
CA THR A 131 -9.26 24.57 -19.55
C THR A 131 -8.09 24.26 -18.63
N LYS A 132 -8.27 23.30 -17.73
CA LYS A 132 -7.21 22.82 -16.86
C LYS A 132 -6.07 22.39 -17.80
N ASP A 133 -4.88 22.94 -17.64
CA ASP A 133 -3.72 22.55 -18.46
C ASP A 133 -3.43 21.07 -18.19
N GLU A 134 -4.01 20.20 -19.01
CA GLU A 134 -3.81 18.77 -18.90
C GLU A 134 -2.44 18.43 -19.51
N TYR A 135 -1.70 17.55 -18.83
CA TYR A 135 -0.38 17.14 -19.30
C TYR A 135 -0.10 15.67 -19.03
N ILE A 136 0.81 15.15 -19.85
CA ILE A 136 1.33 13.79 -19.77
C ILE A 136 2.70 13.86 -19.09
N VAL A 137 2.97 12.90 -18.21
CA VAL A 137 4.29 12.73 -17.59
C VAL A 137 4.95 11.49 -18.19
N VAL A 138 6.19 11.64 -18.65
CA VAL A 138 7.04 10.54 -19.10
C VAL A 138 8.20 10.39 -18.11
N PHE A 139 8.40 9.19 -17.57
CA PHE A 139 9.60 8.92 -16.79
C PHE A 139 10.80 8.70 -17.70
N SER A 140 11.79 9.56 -17.56
CA SER A 140 13.12 9.38 -18.13
C SER A 140 14.04 8.64 -17.17
N ARG A 141 15.04 7.96 -17.73
CA ARG A 141 16.04 7.16 -17.00
C ARG A 141 17.39 7.38 -17.65
N SER A 142 18.46 7.25 -16.89
CA SER A 142 19.84 7.42 -17.39
C SER A 142 20.73 6.19 -17.23
N THR A 143 20.25 5.15 -16.53
CA THR A 143 21.09 3.99 -16.15
C THR A 143 20.65 2.66 -16.76
N THR A 144 19.37 2.30 -16.66
CA THR A 144 18.84 1.00 -17.10
C THR A 144 17.41 1.15 -17.61
N ARG A 145 16.96 0.26 -18.51
CA ARG A 145 15.61 0.31 -19.10
C ARG A 145 15.33 1.64 -19.78
N LEU A 146 16.28 2.10 -20.59
CA LEU A 146 16.16 3.35 -21.33
C LEU A 146 15.10 3.24 -22.42
N ILE A 147 14.40 4.34 -22.67
CA ILE A 147 13.62 4.53 -23.90
C ILE A 147 14.58 5.19 -24.90
N LEU A 148 15.03 4.44 -25.90
CA LEU A 148 16.13 4.89 -26.79
C LEU A 148 15.72 6.06 -27.69
N ASN A 149 14.44 6.13 -28.08
CA ASN A 149 13.85 7.21 -28.86
C ASN A 149 12.88 8.07 -28.02
N GLU A 150 13.28 8.42 -26.79
CA GLU A 150 12.44 9.19 -25.86
C GLU A 150 11.89 10.49 -26.46
N ALA A 151 12.69 11.21 -27.25
CA ALA A 151 12.26 12.44 -27.91
C ALA A 151 11.13 12.20 -28.92
N GLU A 152 11.19 11.12 -29.70
CA GLU A 152 10.15 10.75 -30.65
C GLU A 152 8.86 10.38 -29.91
N LEU A 153 8.97 9.61 -28.82
CA LEU A 153 7.84 9.24 -27.97
C LEU A 153 7.15 10.47 -27.38
N ILE A 154 7.93 11.44 -26.87
CA ILE A 154 7.41 12.70 -26.33
C ILE A 154 6.67 13.49 -27.41
N MET A 155 7.26 13.64 -28.59
CA MET A 155 6.62 14.35 -29.70
C MET A 155 5.33 13.66 -30.15
N ALA A 156 5.34 12.34 -30.27
CA ALA A 156 4.18 11.55 -30.65
C ALA A 156 3.04 11.69 -29.64
N LEU A 157 3.33 11.59 -28.34
CA LEU A 157 2.35 11.80 -27.28
C LEU A 157 1.76 13.22 -27.30
N ALA A 158 2.62 14.24 -27.47
CA ALA A 158 2.18 15.63 -27.53
C ALA A 158 1.25 15.88 -28.73
N GLN A 159 1.59 15.34 -29.90
CA GLN A 159 0.80 15.46 -31.12
C GLN A 159 -0.52 14.69 -31.05
N GLU A 160 -0.49 13.45 -30.57
CA GLU A 160 -1.68 12.60 -30.50
C GLU A 160 -2.74 13.16 -29.55
N PHE A 161 -2.33 13.59 -28.35
CA PHE A 161 -3.27 14.03 -27.32
C PHE A 161 -3.46 15.54 -27.25
N GLN A 162 -2.69 16.33 -28.01
CA GLN A 162 -2.69 17.80 -27.93
C GLN A 162 -2.44 18.30 -26.50
N MET A 163 -1.59 17.57 -25.77
CA MET A 163 -1.23 17.84 -24.37
C MET A 163 0.23 18.20 -24.26
N ARG A 164 0.56 19.03 -23.28
CA ARG A 164 1.97 19.22 -22.89
C ARG A 164 2.51 17.91 -22.34
N VAL A 165 3.75 17.56 -22.70
CA VAL A 165 4.45 16.40 -22.15
C VAL A 165 5.58 16.89 -21.26
N VAL A 166 5.71 16.29 -20.07
CA VAL A 166 6.70 16.65 -19.05
C VAL A 166 7.54 15.43 -18.74
N THR A 167 8.85 15.58 -18.76
CA THR A 167 9.77 14.52 -18.35
C THR A 167 10.14 14.65 -16.88
N VAL A 168 10.23 13.52 -16.19
CA VAL A 168 10.70 13.42 -14.81
C VAL A 168 11.72 12.28 -14.68
N SER A 169 12.75 12.46 -13.87
CA SER A 169 13.79 11.45 -13.62
C SER A 169 14.03 11.34 -12.11
N LEU A 170 14.08 10.11 -11.59
CA LEU A 170 14.42 9.86 -10.18
C LEU A 170 15.89 10.14 -9.89
N GLU A 171 16.74 10.08 -10.91
CA GLU A 171 18.18 10.33 -10.82
C GLU A 171 18.49 11.83 -10.76
N GLU A 172 17.66 12.68 -11.37
CA GLU A 172 17.90 14.13 -11.49
C GLU A 172 17.03 14.98 -10.56
N GLN A 173 15.83 14.51 -10.20
CA GLN A 173 14.84 15.29 -9.47
C GLN A 173 14.57 14.71 -8.08
N SER A 174 14.27 15.59 -7.12
CA SER A 174 13.87 15.16 -5.79
C SER A 174 12.49 14.47 -5.82
N PHE A 175 12.29 13.53 -4.90
CA PHE A 175 11.01 12.82 -4.81
C PHE A 175 9.80 13.77 -4.62
N PRO A 176 9.83 14.79 -3.75
CA PRO A 176 8.74 15.76 -3.65
C PRO A 176 8.44 16.50 -4.96
N SER A 177 9.47 16.90 -5.73
CA SER A 177 9.28 17.55 -7.03
C SER A 177 8.58 16.63 -8.04
N ILE A 178 8.96 15.34 -8.07
CA ILE A 178 8.32 14.34 -8.92
C ILE A 178 6.86 14.14 -8.51
N VAL A 179 6.58 14.04 -7.20
CA VAL A 179 5.21 13.89 -6.70
C VAL A 179 4.37 15.13 -7.03
N GLN A 180 4.93 16.34 -6.94
CA GLN A 180 4.25 17.57 -7.32
C GLN A 180 3.78 17.51 -8.78
N VAL A 181 4.67 17.11 -9.69
CA VAL A 181 4.35 16.97 -11.13
C VAL A 181 3.34 15.85 -11.37
N ILE A 182 3.51 14.68 -10.75
CA ILE A 182 2.61 13.53 -10.95
C ILE A 182 1.21 13.78 -10.38
N SER A 183 1.10 14.51 -9.27
CA SER A 183 -0.18 14.73 -8.58
C SER A 183 -1.24 15.46 -9.41
N GLY A 184 -0.85 16.16 -10.48
CA GLY A 184 -1.70 16.86 -11.43
C GLY A 184 -1.75 16.27 -12.84
N ALA A 185 -1.02 15.18 -13.10
CA ALA A 185 -0.92 14.60 -14.44
C ALA A 185 -2.19 13.84 -14.85
N SER A 186 -2.56 13.94 -16.12
CA SER A 186 -3.68 13.17 -16.71
C SER A 186 -3.23 11.78 -17.18
N MET A 187 -1.94 11.63 -17.49
CA MET A 187 -1.34 10.37 -17.90
C MET A 187 0.10 10.26 -17.39
N LEU A 188 0.49 9.06 -16.97
CA LEU A 188 1.86 8.69 -16.61
C LEU A 188 2.35 7.56 -17.50
N VAL A 189 3.43 7.78 -18.23
CA VAL A 189 4.05 6.83 -19.15
C VAL A 189 5.43 6.45 -18.62
N SER A 190 5.72 5.16 -18.47
CA SER A 190 7.02 4.70 -17.96
C SER A 190 7.32 3.26 -18.35
N MET A 191 8.60 2.98 -18.59
CA MET A 191 9.13 1.62 -18.56
C MET A 191 8.85 0.96 -17.21
N HIS A 192 8.47 -0.33 -17.23
CA HIS A 192 8.23 -1.16 -16.07
C HIS A 192 9.36 -1.01 -15.06
N GLY A 193 9.02 -0.72 -13.80
CA GLY A 193 10.01 -0.61 -12.75
C GLY A 193 9.50 0.04 -11.49
N ALA A 194 10.37 0.12 -10.48
CA ALA A 194 9.99 0.48 -9.12
C ALA A 194 9.40 1.89 -8.98
N GLN A 195 9.70 2.79 -9.92
CA GLN A 195 9.23 4.18 -9.98
C GLN A 195 7.74 4.32 -10.26
N LEU A 196 7.13 3.37 -10.96
CA LEU A 196 5.69 3.40 -11.25
C LEU A 196 4.81 3.34 -10.00
N ILE A 197 5.41 3.07 -8.82
CA ILE A 197 4.74 3.25 -7.53
C ILE A 197 4.32 4.70 -7.28
N THR A 198 4.89 5.68 -7.98
CA THR A 198 4.43 7.08 -7.90
C THR A 198 3.04 7.27 -8.50
N SER A 199 2.50 6.28 -9.24
CA SER A 199 1.09 6.26 -9.67
C SER A 199 0.10 6.36 -8.50
N LEU A 200 0.51 6.04 -7.26
CA LEU A 200 -0.27 6.28 -6.04
C LEU A 200 -0.73 7.75 -5.90
N PHE A 201 0.04 8.70 -6.43
CA PHE A 201 -0.21 10.13 -6.31
C PHE A 201 -1.09 10.70 -7.42
N LEU A 202 -1.30 9.93 -8.50
CA LEU A 202 -2.13 10.37 -9.64
C LEU A 202 -3.57 10.69 -9.22
N PRO A 203 -4.21 11.69 -9.86
CA PRO A 203 -5.60 12.00 -9.60
C PRO A 203 -6.53 10.87 -10.08
N PRO A 204 -7.74 10.74 -9.50
CA PRO A 204 -8.77 9.86 -10.05
C PRO A 204 -9.03 10.16 -11.52
N GLY A 205 -9.11 9.09 -12.32
CA GLY A 205 -9.29 9.14 -13.76
C GLY A 205 -8.02 9.35 -14.56
N ALA A 206 -6.85 9.46 -13.94
CA ALA A 206 -5.59 9.46 -14.70
C ALA A 206 -5.31 8.09 -15.33
N VAL A 207 -4.49 8.11 -16.38
CA VAL A 207 -4.06 6.91 -17.12
C VAL A 207 -2.63 6.54 -16.71
N VAL A 208 -2.37 5.27 -16.46
CA VAL A 208 -1.03 4.69 -16.27
C VAL A 208 -0.71 3.84 -17.49
N VAL A 209 0.29 4.25 -18.25
CA VAL A 209 0.81 3.52 -19.41
C VAL A 209 2.13 2.88 -19.00
N GLU A 210 2.13 1.56 -18.91
CA GLU A 210 3.29 0.78 -18.49
C GLU A 210 3.91 0.07 -19.69
N LEU A 211 5.18 0.38 -19.98
CA LEU A 211 5.92 -0.20 -21.08
C LEU A 211 6.75 -1.38 -20.60
N TYR A 212 6.62 -2.52 -21.27
CA TYR A 212 7.35 -3.75 -20.98
C TYR A 212 8.40 -4.01 -22.05
N PRO A 213 9.65 -4.30 -21.65
CA PRO A 213 10.68 -4.75 -22.58
C PRO A 213 10.32 -6.07 -23.29
N PHE A 214 11.08 -6.41 -24.33
CA PHE A 214 10.94 -7.66 -25.07
C PHE A 214 10.98 -8.90 -24.17
N ALA A 215 10.25 -9.96 -24.53
CA ALA A 215 10.12 -11.18 -23.73
C ALA A 215 9.50 -11.03 -22.31
N VAL A 216 9.18 -9.82 -21.85
CA VAL A 216 8.53 -9.61 -20.55
C VAL A 216 7.02 -9.58 -20.71
N ASN A 217 6.34 -10.54 -20.09
CA ASN A 217 4.90 -10.71 -20.22
C ASN A 217 4.09 -9.81 -19.26
N PRO A 218 3.31 -8.83 -19.75
CA PRO A 218 2.56 -7.90 -18.90
C PRO A 218 1.47 -8.55 -18.05
N ASP A 219 1.05 -9.78 -18.35
CA ASP A 219 0.06 -10.52 -17.55
C ASP A 219 0.68 -11.27 -16.36
N GLN A 220 2.00 -11.44 -16.36
CA GLN A 220 2.73 -12.12 -15.28
C GLN A 220 3.31 -11.15 -14.25
N TYR A 221 3.65 -9.93 -14.66
CA TYR A 221 4.31 -8.92 -13.83
C TYR A 221 3.38 -7.72 -13.62
N THR A 222 2.38 -7.86 -12.73
CA THR A 222 1.21 -6.96 -12.64
C THR A 222 1.10 -6.10 -11.37
N PRO A 223 2.18 -5.62 -10.72
CA PRO A 223 2.06 -4.86 -9.47
C PRO A 223 1.24 -3.58 -9.63
N TYR A 224 1.40 -2.87 -10.75
CA TYR A 224 0.72 -1.60 -11.02
C TYR A 224 -0.65 -1.79 -11.66
N ARG A 225 -0.85 -2.83 -12.49
CA ARG A 225 -2.19 -3.25 -12.92
C ARG A 225 -3.07 -3.61 -11.72
N THR A 226 -2.51 -4.33 -10.75
CA THR A 226 -3.21 -4.71 -9.51
C THR A 226 -3.55 -3.46 -8.68
N LEU A 227 -2.60 -2.54 -8.53
CA LEU A 227 -2.82 -1.25 -7.86
C LEU A 227 -3.95 -0.46 -8.52
N ALA A 228 -3.88 -0.24 -9.83
CA ALA A 228 -4.87 0.52 -10.58
C ALA A 228 -6.27 -0.10 -10.51
N SER A 229 -6.33 -1.43 -10.42
CA SER A 229 -7.57 -2.21 -10.30
C SER A 229 -8.17 -2.24 -8.88
N LEU A 230 -7.48 -1.69 -7.87
CA LEU A 230 -8.03 -1.67 -6.51
C LEU A 230 -9.33 -0.85 -6.47
N PRO A 231 -10.39 -1.31 -5.77
CA PRO A 231 -11.64 -0.56 -5.67
C PRO A 231 -11.42 0.85 -5.10
N GLY A 232 -11.87 1.90 -5.80
CA GLY A 232 -11.66 3.29 -5.41
C GLY A 232 -10.27 3.86 -5.75
N MET A 233 -9.40 3.09 -6.41
CA MET A 233 -8.16 3.64 -6.95
C MET A 233 -8.45 4.47 -8.19
N ASP A 234 -9.47 4.13 -8.98
CA ASP A 234 -9.95 4.94 -10.10
C ASP A 234 -8.83 5.37 -11.07
N LEU A 235 -7.89 4.47 -11.35
CA LEU A 235 -6.86 4.66 -12.38
C LEU A 235 -7.17 3.78 -13.58
N HIS A 236 -6.93 4.30 -14.77
CA HIS A 236 -7.00 3.50 -15.99
C HIS A 236 -5.62 2.97 -16.34
N TYR A 237 -5.48 1.67 -16.56
CA TYR A 237 -4.19 1.03 -16.77
C TYR A 237 -4.09 0.47 -18.19
N ILE A 238 -3.00 0.79 -18.88
CA ILE A 238 -2.72 0.36 -20.25
C ILE A 238 -1.30 -0.24 -20.29
N PRO A 239 -1.14 -1.54 -20.51
CA PRO A 239 0.16 -2.15 -20.78
C PRO A 239 0.52 -2.05 -22.27
N TRP A 240 1.75 -1.67 -22.57
CA TRP A 240 2.36 -1.86 -23.90
C TRP A 240 3.57 -2.77 -23.76
N ARG A 241 3.78 -3.70 -24.70
CA ARG A 241 4.92 -4.63 -24.69
C ARG A 241 5.68 -4.46 -26.00
N ASN A 242 7.00 -4.35 -25.92
CA ASN A 242 7.83 -4.50 -27.11
C ASN A 242 7.78 -5.96 -27.60
N THR A 243 7.28 -6.15 -28.82
CA THR A 243 7.23 -7.45 -29.50
C THR A 243 8.40 -7.67 -30.45
N GLU A 244 9.13 -6.62 -30.78
CA GLU A 244 10.20 -6.64 -31.78
C GLU A 244 11.57 -6.80 -31.11
N GLU A 245 12.28 -7.86 -31.46
CA GLU A 245 13.59 -8.18 -30.87
C GLU A 245 14.65 -7.18 -31.35
N GLU A 246 14.55 -6.72 -32.60
CA GLU A 246 15.38 -5.68 -33.19
C GLU A 246 15.31 -4.32 -32.45
N ASN A 247 14.21 -4.07 -31.74
CA ASN A 247 13.98 -2.85 -30.97
C ASN A 247 14.54 -2.94 -29.54
N THR A 248 15.47 -3.86 -29.31
CA THR A 248 15.96 -4.21 -27.98
C THR A 248 17.49 -4.10 -27.92
N VAL A 249 18.00 -3.41 -26.89
CA VAL A 249 19.45 -3.37 -26.60
C VAL A 249 19.71 -4.06 -25.26
N THR A 250 20.43 -5.17 -25.31
CA THR A 250 20.82 -5.97 -24.14
C THR A 250 22.23 -5.60 -23.67
N HIS A 251 22.55 -5.91 -22.42
CA HIS A 251 23.81 -5.53 -21.77
C HIS A 251 24.44 -6.69 -21.01
N PRO A 252 24.94 -7.74 -21.70
CA PRO A 252 25.42 -8.97 -21.06
C PRO A 252 26.63 -8.77 -20.15
N ASP A 253 27.40 -7.71 -20.34
CA ASP A 253 28.62 -7.40 -19.60
C ASP A 253 28.40 -6.57 -18.33
N ARG A 254 27.17 -6.14 -18.05
CA ARG A 254 26.84 -5.40 -16.81
C ARG A 254 27.01 -6.29 -15.57
N PRO A 255 27.01 -5.71 -14.36
CA PRO A 255 26.84 -6.50 -13.13
C PRO A 255 25.55 -7.33 -13.18
N TRP A 256 25.54 -8.49 -12.51
CA TRP A 256 24.40 -9.40 -12.55
C TRP A 256 23.12 -8.76 -11.97
N GLU A 257 23.25 -7.84 -11.01
CA GLU A 257 22.13 -7.08 -10.44
C GLU A 257 21.44 -6.17 -11.47
N GLN A 258 22.12 -5.87 -12.57
CA GLN A 258 21.64 -5.04 -13.69
C GLN A 258 21.45 -5.87 -14.97
N GLY A 259 21.31 -7.20 -14.85
CA GLY A 259 20.97 -8.09 -15.94
C GLY A 259 22.14 -8.64 -16.76
N GLY A 260 23.38 -8.40 -16.35
CA GLY A 260 24.52 -9.01 -17.04
C GLY A 260 24.64 -10.51 -16.76
N ILE A 261 25.05 -11.25 -17.77
CA ILE A 261 25.10 -12.72 -17.80
C ILE A 261 26.51 -13.26 -18.05
N ALA A 262 27.52 -12.40 -18.21
CA ALA A 262 28.91 -12.80 -18.46
C ALA A 262 29.51 -13.75 -17.39
N HIS A 263 28.94 -13.76 -16.20
CA HIS A 263 29.35 -14.63 -15.08
C HIS A 263 28.81 -16.08 -15.19
N LEU A 264 27.92 -16.36 -16.14
CA LEU A 264 27.32 -17.69 -16.36
C LEU A 264 28.11 -18.50 -17.39
N GLU A 265 27.85 -19.81 -17.43
CA GLU A 265 28.39 -20.67 -18.49
C GLU A 265 27.87 -20.27 -19.87
N LYS A 266 28.70 -20.45 -20.92
CA LYS A 266 28.36 -20.00 -22.29
C LYS A 266 27.04 -20.57 -22.81
N GLU A 267 26.77 -21.84 -22.52
CA GLU A 267 25.51 -22.50 -22.92
C GLU A 267 24.29 -21.82 -22.30
N GLU A 268 24.39 -21.44 -21.02
CA GLU A 268 23.30 -20.73 -20.32
C GLU A 268 23.14 -19.30 -20.86
N GLN A 269 24.26 -18.63 -21.20
CA GLN A 269 24.20 -17.32 -21.84
C GLN A 269 23.47 -17.39 -23.19
N GLU A 270 23.83 -18.36 -24.04
CA GLU A 270 23.18 -18.60 -25.34
C GLU A 270 21.69 -18.92 -25.18
N ARG A 271 21.33 -19.75 -24.20
CA ARG A 271 19.93 -20.07 -23.87
C ARG A 271 19.14 -18.82 -23.48
N ILE A 272 19.69 -17.98 -22.60
CA ILE A 272 19.05 -16.74 -22.15
C ILE A 272 18.91 -15.75 -23.31
N MET A 273 19.94 -15.58 -24.12
CA MET A 273 19.92 -14.67 -25.28
C MET A 273 18.89 -15.10 -26.33
N ALA A 274 18.65 -16.40 -26.50
CA ALA A 274 17.65 -16.93 -27.43
C ALA A 274 16.20 -16.91 -26.91
N SER A 275 15.97 -16.56 -25.63
CA SER A 275 14.64 -16.66 -25.03
C SER A 275 13.64 -15.59 -25.53
N LYS A 276 12.39 -15.98 -25.81
CA LYS A 276 11.36 -15.06 -26.33
C LYS A 276 10.24 -14.73 -25.35
N ASP A 277 10.20 -15.43 -24.22
CA ASP A 277 9.31 -15.13 -23.10
C ASP A 277 9.99 -15.60 -21.81
N VAL A 278 9.92 -14.78 -20.76
CA VAL A 278 10.46 -15.14 -19.46
C VAL A 278 9.47 -16.05 -18.73
N PRO A 279 9.83 -17.31 -18.41
CA PRO A 279 8.94 -18.19 -17.67
C PRO A 279 8.70 -17.67 -16.25
N ARG A 280 7.59 -18.12 -15.66
CA ARG A 280 7.30 -17.88 -14.25
C ARG A 280 8.45 -18.41 -13.39
N HIS A 281 8.96 -17.55 -12.52
CA HIS A 281 10.13 -17.83 -11.70
C HIS A 281 9.95 -17.29 -10.29
N LEU A 282 10.80 -17.76 -9.38
CA LEU A 282 10.91 -17.20 -8.05
C LEU A 282 11.82 -15.97 -8.06
N CYS A 283 11.52 -15.03 -7.18
CA CYS A 283 12.38 -13.88 -6.90
C CYS A 283 13.76 -14.34 -6.38
N CYS A 284 14.83 -13.56 -6.46
CA CYS A 284 15.01 -12.23 -7.08
C CYS A 284 16.27 -12.23 -7.97
N ARG A 285 16.81 -13.41 -8.21
CA ARG A 285 18.13 -13.65 -8.80
C ARG A 285 18.04 -14.54 -10.04
N ASN A 286 16.86 -14.65 -10.64
CA ASN A 286 16.70 -15.39 -11.89
C ASN A 286 17.43 -14.61 -13.00
N PRO A 287 18.49 -15.18 -13.61
CA PRO A 287 19.34 -14.43 -14.54
C PRO A 287 18.61 -14.08 -15.83
N GLU A 288 17.72 -14.95 -16.32
CA GLU A 288 16.91 -14.72 -17.51
C GLU A 288 15.95 -13.53 -17.34
N TRP A 289 15.27 -13.49 -16.18
CA TRP A 289 14.46 -12.34 -15.79
C TRP A 289 15.26 -11.05 -15.73
N LEU A 290 16.41 -11.06 -15.05
CA LEU A 290 17.24 -9.87 -14.91
C LEU A 290 17.75 -9.39 -16.27
N PHE A 291 18.19 -10.30 -17.14
CA PHE A 291 18.60 -9.99 -18.50
C PHE A 291 17.48 -9.33 -19.32
N ARG A 292 16.26 -9.91 -19.29
CA ARG A 292 15.10 -9.41 -20.05
C ARG A 292 14.42 -8.19 -19.43
N ILE A 293 14.54 -7.95 -18.13
CA ILE A 293 13.92 -6.77 -17.53
C ILE A 293 14.81 -5.53 -17.63
N TYR A 294 16.15 -5.67 -17.68
CA TYR A 294 17.08 -4.53 -17.66
C TYR A 294 17.59 -4.03 -19.03
N GLN A 295 17.15 -4.68 -20.10
CA GLN A 295 17.36 -4.23 -21.48
C GLN A 295 16.70 -2.86 -21.75
N ASP A 296 17.30 -2.12 -22.67
CA ASP A 296 16.79 -0.85 -23.16
C ASP A 296 15.90 -1.10 -24.39
N THR A 297 14.97 -0.20 -24.66
CA THR A 297 13.90 -0.41 -25.65
C THR A 297 13.80 0.79 -26.59
N LEU A 298 13.84 0.51 -27.89
CA LEU A 298 13.37 1.42 -28.92
C LEU A 298 11.85 1.24 -29.03
N VAL A 299 11.07 2.28 -28.73
CA VAL A 299 9.61 2.16 -28.74
C VAL A 299 9.12 2.30 -30.18
N ASP A 300 8.42 1.27 -30.67
CA ASP A 300 7.69 1.36 -31.93
C ASP A 300 6.49 2.31 -31.75
N ILE A 301 6.65 3.54 -32.23
CA ILE A 301 5.67 4.62 -32.04
C ILE A 301 4.30 4.27 -32.63
N PRO A 302 4.17 3.72 -33.85
CA PRO A 302 2.86 3.33 -34.39
C PRO A 302 2.13 2.30 -33.52
N SER A 303 2.78 1.19 -33.17
CA SER A 303 2.24 0.16 -32.28
C SER A 303 1.87 0.72 -30.91
N PHE A 304 2.73 1.56 -30.35
CA PHE A 304 2.49 2.23 -29.07
C PHE A 304 1.23 3.10 -29.10
N LEU A 305 1.09 3.96 -30.11
CA LEU A 305 -0.07 4.84 -30.25
C LEU A 305 -1.36 4.06 -30.51
N GLU A 306 -1.32 2.98 -31.28
CA GLU A 306 -2.48 2.10 -31.51
C GLU A 306 -3.01 1.54 -30.18
N VAL A 307 -2.14 0.88 -29.40
CA VAL A 307 -2.50 0.33 -28.08
C VAL A 307 -3.00 1.43 -27.14
N LEU A 308 -2.38 2.60 -27.17
CA LEU A 308 -2.75 3.71 -26.30
C LEU A 308 -4.11 4.31 -26.68
N GLN A 309 -4.40 4.49 -27.97
CA GLN A 309 -5.70 4.96 -28.46
C GLN A 309 -6.82 3.99 -28.10
N GLU A 310 -6.61 2.69 -28.34
CA GLU A 310 -7.58 1.65 -27.98
C GLU A 310 -7.81 1.61 -26.47
N GLY A 311 -6.72 1.63 -25.70
CA GLY A 311 -6.77 1.65 -24.25
C GLY A 311 -7.53 2.87 -23.73
N VAL A 312 -7.26 4.08 -24.23
CA VAL A 312 -7.95 5.30 -23.81
C VAL A 312 -9.44 5.27 -24.19
N LYS A 313 -9.81 4.75 -25.37
CA LYS A 313 -11.21 4.57 -25.77
C LYS A 313 -11.96 3.57 -24.87
N ALA A 314 -11.26 2.53 -24.41
CA ALA A 314 -11.81 1.51 -23.51
C ALA A 314 -11.96 1.99 -22.05
N LYS A 315 -11.58 3.24 -21.74
CA LYS A 315 -11.67 3.80 -20.39
C LYS A 315 -13.12 3.79 -19.89
N PRO A 316 -13.44 3.01 -18.84
CA PRO A 316 -14.79 2.95 -18.31
C PRO A 316 -15.18 4.32 -17.74
N LEU A 317 -16.43 4.72 -17.97
CA LEU A 317 -17.01 5.90 -17.33
C LEU A 317 -16.90 5.74 -15.81
N LEU A 318 -16.09 6.59 -15.18
CA LEU A 318 -15.92 6.63 -13.73
C LEU A 318 -17.29 6.87 -13.09
N LYS A 319 -17.94 5.80 -12.62
CA LYS A 319 -19.05 5.95 -11.69
C LYS A 319 -18.46 6.59 -10.45
N LYS A 320 -18.98 7.74 -10.01
CA LYS A 320 -18.62 8.36 -8.73
C LYS A 320 -18.79 7.31 -7.62
N SER A 321 -17.71 6.61 -7.31
CA SER A 321 -17.63 5.73 -6.17
C SER A 321 -17.64 6.66 -4.97
N LYS A 322 -18.77 6.69 -4.24
CA LYS A 322 -18.79 7.35 -2.94
C LYS A 322 -17.67 6.71 -2.12
N LEU A 323 -16.75 7.55 -1.62
CA LEU A 323 -15.66 7.19 -0.74
C LEU A 323 -16.17 6.24 0.37
N SER A 324 -16.06 4.94 0.15
CA SER A 324 -16.42 3.92 1.13
C SER A 324 -15.13 3.45 1.76
N SER A 325 -14.53 4.32 2.57
CA SER A 325 -13.52 3.87 3.53
C SER A 325 -14.19 2.82 4.41
N THR A 326 -13.76 1.56 4.30
CA THR A 326 -14.27 0.50 5.17
C THR A 326 -13.57 0.65 6.51
N LEU A 327 -14.01 1.64 7.28
CA LEU A 327 -13.45 1.98 8.58
C LEU A 327 -13.82 0.88 9.58
N HIS A 328 -12.80 0.27 10.16
CA HIS A 328 -12.96 -0.75 11.19
C HIS A 328 -13.41 -0.14 12.53
N PRO A 329 -14.10 -0.92 13.39
CA PRO A 329 -14.35 -0.49 14.76
C PRO A 329 -13.05 -0.18 15.48
N GLY A 330 -13.01 0.96 16.17
CA GLY A 330 -11.99 1.21 17.17
C GLY A 330 -12.17 0.28 18.37
N ARG A 331 -11.22 0.38 19.32
CA ARG A 331 -11.30 -0.32 20.60
C ARG A 331 -12.54 0.12 21.40
N VAL A 332 -13.19 -0.80 22.12
CA VAL A 332 -14.24 -0.42 23.09
C VAL A 332 -13.62 0.38 24.24
N ARG A 333 -14.37 1.33 24.79
CA ARG A 333 -13.85 2.26 25.81
C ARG A 333 -14.35 1.86 27.19
N ASP A 334 -13.57 2.20 28.21
CA ASP A 334 -13.91 2.02 29.63
C ASP A 334 -14.54 0.66 29.95
N PRO A 335 -13.92 -0.48 29.58
CA PRO A 335 -14.43 -1.78 29.95
C PRO A 335 -14.40 -1.90 31.49
N GLN A 336 -15.47 -2.42 32.08
CA GLN A 336 -15.63 -2.61 33.51
C GLN A 336 -16.28 -3.95 33.79
N CYS A 337 -16.00 -4.53 34.96
CA CYS A 337 -16.73 -5.68 35.45
C CYS A 337 -17.15 -5.53 36.90
N GLN A 338 -18.32 -6.11 37.21
CA GLN A 338 -18.92 -6.18 38.52
C GLN A 338 -19.27 -7.63 38.80
N THR A 339 -19.00 -8.08 40.02
CA THR A 339 -19.25 -9.47 40.42
C THR A 339 -20.21 -9.51 41.59
N SER A 340 -21.04 -10.54 41.62
CA SER A 340 -21.93 -10.81 42.75
C SER A 340 -21.98 -12.30 43.02
N VAL A 341 -21.64 -12.70 44.24
CA VAL A 341 -21.79 -14.07 44.74
C VAL A 341 -23.19 -14.19 45.34
N GLN A 342 -24.03 -15.07 44.79
CA GLN A 342 -25.41 -15.25 45.27
C GLN A 342 -25.48 -16.40 46.29
N THR A 343 -24.71 -17.47 46.08
CA THR A 343 -24.61 -18.63 46.98
C THR A 343 -23.19 -19.22 46.95
N SER A 344 -22.90 -20.24 47.76
CA SER A 344 -21.59 -20.91 47.76
C SER A 344 -21.21 -21.56 46.42
N ASN A 345 -22.18 -21.74 45.51
CA ASN A 345 -21.99 -22.43 44.22
C ASN A 345 -22.37 -21.55 43.01
N GLU A 346 -22.91 -20.35 43.21
CA GLU A 346 -23.37 -19.48 42.11
C GLU A 346 -22.77 -18.07 42.22
N ALA A 347 -22.04 -17.67 41.19
CA ALA A 347 -21.56 -16.31 41.01
C ALA A 347 -22.04 -15.74 39.68
N LYS A 348 -22.20 -14.42 39.62
CA LYS A 348 -22.52 -13.69 38.40
C LYS A 348 -21.42 -12.69 38.10
N LEU A 349 -21.02 -12.65 36.84
CA LEU A 349 -20.05 -11.72 36.30
C LEU A 349 -20.76 -10.79 35.33
N THR A 350 -20.89 -9.51 35.69
CA THR A 350 -21.43 -8.48 34.81
C THR A 350 -20.28 -7.74 34.17
N VAL A 351 -20.27 -7.65 32.84
CA VAL A 351 -19.25 -6.93 32.06
C VAL A 351 -19.94 -5.83 31.27
N SER A 352 -19.39 -4.63 31.33
CA SER A 352 -19.92 -3.45 30.63
C SER A 352 -18.82 -2.64 29.98
N TRP A 353 -19.14 -1.90 28.92
CA TRP A 353 -18.20 -1.04 28.20
C TRP A 353 -18.92 0.10 27.49
N GLN A 354 -18.15 1.06 27.00
CA GLN A 354 -18.60 2.10 26.08
C GLN A 354 -18.25 1.78 24.63
N ILE A 355 -19.04 2.32 23.71
CA ILE A 355 -18.81 2.16 22.27
C ILE A 355 -17.46 2.76 21.83
N PRO A 356 -16.85 2.23 20.76
CA PRO A 356 -15.66 2.82 20.15
C PRO A 356 -15.87 4.28 19.77
N TRP A 357 -14.84 5.11 19.95
CA TRP A 357 -14.91 6.55 19.68
C TRP A 357 -15.31 6.87 18.23
N ASN A 358 -14.90 6.01 17.29
CA ASN A 358 -15.12 6.20 15.87
C ASN A 358 -16.50 5.72 15.40
N LEU A 359 -17.24 4.93 16.20
CA LEU A 359 -18.52 4.37 15.80
C LEU A 359 -19.54 5.44 15.37
N LYS A 360 -19.54 6.61 16.02
CA LYS A 360 -20.44 7.74 15.68
C LYS A 360 -20.19 8.33 14.28
N TYR A 361 -19.01 8.11 13.71
CA TYR A 361 -18.66 8.55 12.35
C TYR A 361 -18.94 7.46 11.30
N LEU A 362 -19.38 6.28 11.74
CA LEU A 362 -19.61 5.12 10.90
C LEU A 362 -21.11 4.90 10.72
N LYS A 363 -21.56 4.81 9.46
CA LYS A 363 -22.94 4.45 9.12
C LYS A 363 -23.12 2.94 9.27
N VAL A 364 -23.13 2.45 10.51
CA VAL A 364 -23.24 1.02 10.83
C VAL A 364 -24.71 0.64 11.06
N ARG A 365 -25.17 -0.43 10.39
CA ARG A 365 -26.53 -0.96 10.57
C ARG A 365 -26.64 -1.93 11.74
N GLU A 366 -25.56 -2.66 12.03
CA GLU A 366 -25.52 -3.72 13.03
C GLU A 366 -24.16 -3.71 13.74
N VAL A 367 -24.21 -3.57 15.07
CA VAL A 367 -23.04 -3.59 15.95
C VAL A 367 -23.17 -4.77 16.90
N LYS A 368 -22.13 -5.59 16.97
CA LYS A 368 -22.01 -6.69 17.93
C LYS A 368 -20.68 -6.58 18.67
N TYR A 369 -20.59 -7.29 19.77
CA TYR A 369 -19.39 -7.36 20.59
C TYR A 369 -19.02 -8.80 20.80
N GLU A 370 -17.74 -9.09 20.73
CA GLU A 370 -17.20 -10.39 21.09
C GLU A 370 -16.50 -10.28 22.43
N VAL A 371 -16.94 -11.11 23.37
CA VAL A 371 -16.43 -11.16 24.73
C VAL A 371 -15.82 -12.54 24.96
N TRP A 372 -14.54 -12.58 25.33
CA TRP A 372 -13.87 -13.81 25.73
C TRP A 372 -13.68 -13.80 27.23
N ILE A 373 -14.04 -14.89 27.90
CA ILE A 373 -13.88 -15.08 29.34
C ILE A 373 -13.01 -16.30 29.57
N GLN A 374 -11.88 -16.13 30.25
CA GLN A 374 -10.93 -17.20 30.56
C GLN A 374 -10.68 -17.27 32.06
N GLU A 375 -10.73 -18.46 32.64
CA GLU A 375 -10.32 -18.69 34.03
C GLU A 375 -8.79 -18.55 34.15
N GLN A 376 -8.32 -17.81 35.15
CA GLN A 376 -6.89 -17.55 35.31
C GLN A 376 -6.14 -18.87 35.63
N GLY A 377 -5.25 -19.29 34.73
CA GLY A 377 -4.49 -20.54 34.84
C GLY A 377 -4.98 -21.66 33.91
N GLU A 378 -6.15 -21.50 33.30
CA GLU A 378 -6.67 -22.42 32.29
C GLU A 378 -6.28 -21.97 30.87
N ASN A 379 -6.13 -22.92 29.94
CA ASN A 379 -5.83 -22.63 28.53
C ASN A 379 -7.07 -22.48 27.64
N THR A 380 -8.26 -22.72 28.20
CA THR A 380 -9.53 -22.65 27.47
C THR A 380 -10.28 -21.36 27.82
N TYR A 381 -11.00 -20.82 26.85
CA TYR A 381 -11.80 -19.60 27.02
C TYR A 381 -13.22 -19.82 26.48
N MET A 382 -14.15 -19.01 26.98
CA MET A 382 -15.55 -19.00 26.59
C MET A 382 -15.84 -17.75 25.74
N PRO A 383 -16.05 -17.90 24.42
CA PRO A 383 -16.38 -16.78 23.54
C PRO A 383 -17.90 -16.54 23.46
N TYR A 384 -18.31 -15.28 23.56
CA TYR A 384 -19.70 -14.85 23.45
C TYR A 384 -19.83 -13.72 22.43
N ILE A 385 -20.91 -13.75 21.63
CA ILE A 385 -21.29 -12.65 20.74
C ILE A 385 -22.52 -11.95 21.30
N LEU A 386 -22.38 -10.68 21.67
CA LEU A 386 -23.40 -9.90 22.36
C LEU A 386 -23.86 -8.70 21.52
N PRO A 387 -25.16 -8.38 21.47
CA PRO A 387 -25.69 -7.20 20.78
C PRO A 387 -25.64 -5.92 21.64
N GLN A 388 -25.36 -6.04 22.93
CA GLN A 388 -25.49 -4.98 23.93
C GLN A 388 -24.17 -4.73 24.65
N GLN A 389 -23.98 -3.50 25.18
CA GLN A 389 -22.75 -3.06 25.83
C GLN A 389 -22.63 -3.47 27.32
N ASN A 390 -23.62 -4.21 27.83
CA ASN A 390 -23.66 -4.70 29.20
C ASN A 390 -24.31 -6.08 29.21
N TYR A 391 -23.67 -7.05 29.84
CA TYR A 391 -24.21 -8.40 29.98
C TYR A 391 -23.77 -9.06 31.28
N THR A 392 -24.68 -9.82 31.88
CA THR A 392 -24.43 -10.60 33.09
C THR A 392 -24.33 -12.08 32.72
N PHE A 393 -23.15 -12.65 32.92
CA PHE A 393 -22.87 -14.06 32.76
C PHE A 393 -23.14 -14.79 34.09
N SER A 394 -24.04 -15.77 34.05
CA SER A 394 -24.31 -16.70 35.15
C SER A 394 -23.78 -18.11 34.87
N ASP A 395 -23.70 -18.47 33.59
CA ASP A 395 -23.41 -19.83 33.18
C ASP A 395 -21.90 -20.06 33.17
N ASN A 396 -21.45 -21.14 33.82
CA ASN A 396 -20.03 -21.52 33.96
C ASN A 396 -19.15 -20.49 34.72
N ILE A 397 -19.78 -19.62 35.52
CA ILE A 397 -19.07 -18.68 36.40
C ILE A 397 -18.99 -19.26 37.81
N LYS A 398 -17.77 -19.56 38.26
CA LYS A 398 -17.48 -20.11 39.59
C LYS A 398 -17.30 -18.98 40.61
N PRO A 399 -17.70 -19.16 41.87
CA PRO A 399 -17.41 -18.20 42.94
C PRO A 399 -15.92 -18.24 43.33
N PHE A 400 -15.38 -17.11 43.78
CA PHE A 400 -13.99 -16.97 44.25
C PHE A 400 -12.91 -17.22 43.18
N THR A 401 -13.26 -17.06 41.90
CA THR A 401 -12.40 -17.33 40.75
C THR A 401 -12.01 -16.02 40.05
N THR A 402 -10.76 -15.92 39.61
CA THR A 402 -10.32 -14.79 38.79
C THR A 402 -10.50 -15.12 37.31
N TYR A 403 -11.19 -14.25 36.60
CA TYR A 403 -11.40 -14.34 35.16
C TYR A 403 -10.67 -13.21 34.42
N LEU A 404 -10.04 -13.56 33.31
CA LEU A 404 -9.54 -12.63 32.31
C LEU A 404 -10.62 -12.42 31.25
N VAL A 405 -11.00 -11.16 31.02
CA VAL A 405 -12.06 -10.81 30.07
C VAL A 405 -11.53 -9.88 28.99
N TRP A 406 -11.75 -10.24 27.73
CA TRP A 406 -11.46 -9.41 26.57
C TRP A 406 -12.74 -9.04 25.85
N VAL A 407 -12.83 -7.79 25.38
CA VAL A 407 -13.98 -7.31 24.63
C VAL A 407 -13.51 -6.63 23.36
N ARG A 408 -14.09 -6.98 22.21
CA ARG A 408 -13.91 -6.25 20.94
C ARG A 408 -15.23 -5.97 20.26
N CYS A 409 -15.24 -4.95 19.40
CA CYS A 409 -16.39 -4.56 18.62
C CYS A 409 -16.37 -5.20 17.22
N ILE A 410 -17.55 -5.52 16.67
CA ILE A 410 -17.75 -6.14 15.35
C ILE A 410 -18.79 -5.34 14.58
N PHE A 411 -18.47 -4.94 13.34
CA PHE A 411 -19.41 -4.28 12.41
C PHE A 411 -19.70 -5.13 11.18
N ASN A 412 -20.92 -4.95 10.63
CA ASN A 412 -21.32 -5.50 9.33
C ASN A 412 -20.95 -6.98 9.16
N LYS A 413 -21.16 -7.75 10.24
CA LYS A 413 -20.91 -9.19 10.40
C LYS A 413 -19.44 -9.65 10.41
N ASN A 414 -18.51 -8.95 9.75
CA ASN A 414 -17.13 -9.45 9.55
C ASN A 414 -16.00 -8.46 9.88
N LEU A 415 -16.29 -7.18 10.18
CA LEU A 415 -15.25 -6.19 10.47
C LEU A 415 -14.94 -6.17 11.96
N LEU A 416 -13.82 -6.76 12.33
CA LEU A 416 -13.36 -6.87 13.71
C LEU A 416 -12.54 -5.63 14.10
N GLY A 417 -12.86 -5.07 15.26
CA GLY A 417 -12.02 -4.11 15.97
C GLY A 417 -10.99 -4.81 16.86
N PRO A 418 -9.99 -4.08 17.37
CA PRO A 418 -9.05 -4.62 18.34
C PRO A 418 -9.75 -4.94 19.67
N PHE A 419 -9.22 -5.91 20.41
CA PHE A 419 -9.60 -6.12 21.80
C PHE A 419 -9.21 -4.90 22.65
N ALA A 420 -10.06 -4.60 23.63
CA ALA A 420 -9.72 -3.70 24.73
C ALA A 420 -8.69 -4.33 25.67
N ASP A 421 -8.17 -3.50 26.57
CA ASP A 421 -7.25 -3.96 27.60
C ASP A 421 -7.96 -5.01 28.45
N VAL A 422 -7.22 -6.07 28.82
CA VAL A 422 -7.77 -7.21 29.54
C VAL A 422 -8.32 -6.77 30.89
N LEU A 423 -9.55 -7.16 31.19
CA LEU A 423 -10.12 -6.99 32.52
C LEU A 423 -9.79 -8.20 33.38
N MET A 424 -9.37 -7.94 34.62
CA MET A 424 -9.27 -8.98 35.64
C MET A 424 -10.46 -8.87 36.58
N CYS A 425 -11.35 -9.86 36.53
CA CYS A 425 -12.61 -9.86 37.24
C CYS A 425 -12.61 -10.99 38.26
N ARG A 426 -12.72 -10.66 39.55
CA ARG A 426 -12.74 -11.65 40.62
C ARG A 426 -14.16 -11.84 41.12
N THR A 427 -14.69 -13.05 40.93
CA THR A 427 -15.99 -13.45 41.46
C THR A 427 -15.91 -13.91 42.89
#